data_AF-A0A1V3BZ02-F1
#
_entry.id   AF-A0A1V3BZ02-F1
#
_cell.length_a   1.000
_cell.length_b   1.000
_cell.length_c   1.000
_cell.angle_alpha   90.00
_cell.angle_beta   90.00
_cell.angle_gamma   90.00
#
_symmetry.space_group_name_H-M   'P 1'
#
loop_
_entity.id
_entity.type
_entity.pdbx_description
1 polymer ?
#
loop_
_entity_poly.entity_id
_entity_poly.type
_entity_poly.pdbx_seq_one_letter_code
_entity_poly.pdbx_strand_id
1 'polypeptide(L)'
;MERRIFGLENEYGVTCTFRGQRRLSPDEVARYLFRRVVSWGRSSNVFLRNGARLYLDVGSHPEYATPECDNLVDLVAHDKAGERILEGLQVDAEQRLHEEGIAGDIYLFKNNTDSAGNSYGCHENYLVGRHGEFGRLADVLIPFLVTRQIVCGAGKVLQTPRGALFCVSQRAEHIWEGVSSATTRSRPIINTRDEPHADAERFRRLHVIVGDSNMSETTSLLKLGSTDLVLRMIEAGVVMRDYTLENPIRAIREVSHDMTGRRKVRLANGREASALEIQREYLDKVQSYVDRHGTDATGKRVLELWQRTLEAVETQNLETVSREIDWVAKYLLLERYRDKHDLSLSSPRVAQLDLTYHDIHRDRGLFYLMQNRGQMDRVVGDLKIFEAKSVPPQTTRARLRGEFIRRAQEQRRDFTVDWVHLKLNDQAQRTVLCKDPFKSVDERVEKLIAGM
;
A
#
# COMPACT_ATOMS: atom_id res chain seq x y z
N MET A 1 -21.71 -2.47 -2.28
CA MET A 1 -21.29 -2.14 -3.66
C MET A 1 -20.61 -3.35 -4.27
N GLU A 2 -21.07 -3.90 -5.40
CA GLU A 2 -20.50 -5.13 -5.99
C GLU A 2 -19.19 -4.92 -6.77
N ARG A 3 -19.03 -3.76 -7.41
CA ARG A 3 -17.82 -3.35 -8.13
C ARG A 3 -17.29 -2.07 -7.50
N ARG A 4 -16.06 -2.08 -7.01
CA ARG A 4 -15.44 -0.97 -6.27
C ARG A 4 -14.17 -0.50 -6.97
N ILE A 5 -13.88 0.80 -6.89
CA ILE A 5 -12.58 1.35 -7.31
C ILE A 5 -11.64 1.37 -6.12
N PHE A 6 -10.42 0.89 -6.36
CA PHE A 6 -9.33 0.82 -5.42
C PHE A 6 -8.12 1.61 -5.92
N GLY A 7 -7.29 2.06 -4.99
CA GLY A 7 -5.97 2.61 -5.28
C GLY A 7 -5.02 2.45 -4.10
N LEU A 8 -3.74 2.39 -4.39
CA LEU A 8 -2.66 2.40 -3.41
C LEU A 8 -1.71 3.57 -3.67
N GLU A 9 -1.29 4.24 -2.61
CA GLU A 9 -0.25 5.27 -2.61
C GLU A 9 0.90 4.72 -1.77
N ASN A 10 2.07 4.48 -2.35
CA ASN A 10 3.25 4.03 -1.60
C ASN A 10 4.36 5.07 -1.69
N GLU A 11 4.79 5.55 -0.53
CA GLU A 11 6.04 6.29 -0.37
C GLU A 11 7.20 5.31 -0.18
N TYR A 12 8.35 5.62 -0.78
CA TYR A 12 9.55 4.79 -0.71
C TYR A 12 10.65 5.50 0.06
N GLY A 13 11.23 4.81 1.04
CA GLY A 13 12.46 5.25 1.70
C GLY A 13 13.61 5.25 0.70
N VAL A 14 14.45 6.29 0.71
CA VAL A 14 15.58 6.43 -0.21
C VAL A 14 16.88 6.76 0.53
N THR A 15 17.97 6.10 0.15
CA THR A 15 19.31 6.43 0.64
C THR A 15 20.37 6.10 -0.41
N CYS A 16 21.51 6.78 -0.35
CA CYS A 16 22.69 6.45 -1.14
C CYS A 16 23.87 6.28 -0.20
N THR A 17 24.56 5.14 -0.30
CA THR A 17 25.66 4.79 0.59
C THR A 17 26.90 4.38 -0.18
N PHE A 18 28.07 4.67 0.37
CA PHE A 18 29.36 4.17 -0.11
C PHE A 18 30.17 3.67 1.09
N ARG A 19 30.58 2.41 1.06
CA ARG A 19 31.33 1.74 2.15
C ARG A 19 30.66 1.92 3.54
N GLY A 20 29.34 1.82 3.57
CA GLY A 20 28.55 1.91 4.81
C GLY A 20 28.32 3.34 5.32
N GLN A 21 28.80 4.37 4.63
CA GLN A 21 28.54 5.77 4.98
C GLN A 21 27.57 6.40 3.99
N ARG A 22 26.70 7.28 4.47
CA ARG A 22 25.80 8.05 3.61
C ARG A 22 26.63 8.93 2.68
N ARG A 23 26.40 8.79 1.38
CA ARG A 23 27.15 9.51 0.34
C ARG A 23 26.41 10.76 -0.14
N LEU A 24 25.10 10.66 -0.30
CA LEU A 24 24.22 11.74 -0.72
C LEU A 24 23.05 11.86 0.26
N SER A 25 22.52 13.07 0.42
CA SER A 25 21.26 13.30 1.13
C SER A 25 20.07 12.71 0.37
N PRO A 26 18.96 12.35 1.05
CA PRO A 26 17.75 11.88 0.38
C PRO A 26 17.27 12.81 -0.75
N ASP A 27 17.33 14.13 -0.54
CA ASP A 27 16.98 15.15 -1.54
C ASP A 27 17.84 15.07 -2.80
N GLU A 28 19.15 14.89 -2.64
CA GLU A 28 20.07 14.73 -3.78
C GLU A 28 19.77 13.46 -4.55
N VAL A 29 19.58 12.33 -3.85
CA VAL A 29 19.22 11.06 -4.49
C VAL A 29 17.89 11.16 -5.22
N ALA A 30 16.89 11.78 -4.61
CA ALA A 30 15.59 12.05 -5.22
C ALA A 30 15.72 12.85 -6.52
N ARG A 31 16.59 13.88 -6.55
CA ARG A 31 16.88 14.63 -7.79
C ARG A 31 17.53 13.76 -8.87
N TYR A 32 18.46 12.86 -8.50
CA TYR A 32 19.06 11.92 -9.47
C TYR A 32 18.05 10.93 -10.04
N LEU A 33 17.17 10.39 -9.19
CA LEU A 33 16.09 9.49 -9.60
C LEU A 33 15.12 10.20 -10.55
N PHE A 34 14.67 11.40 -10.19
CA PHE A 34 13.63 12.13 -10.92
C PHE A 34 14.17 12.94 -12.10
N ARG A 35 15.48 13.01 -12.35
CA ARG A 35 16.03 13.68 -13.55
C ARG A 35 15.41 13.14 -14.85
N ARG A 36 15.19 11.82 -14.92
CA ARG A 36 14.50 11.16 -16.05
C ARG A 36 12.99 11.45 -16.07
N VAL A 37 12.36 11.56 -14.90
CA VAL A 37 10.93 11.88 -14.78
C VAL A 37 10.65 13.33 -15.22
N VAL A 38 11.51 14.26 -14.82
CA VAL A 38 11.46 15.66 -15.25
C VAL A 38 11.65 15.76 -16.77
N SER A 39 12.49 14.92 -17.39
CA SER A 39 12.59 14.93 -18.86
C SER A 39 11.34 14.38 -19.55
N TRP A 40 10.52 13.55 -18.88
CA TRP A 40 9.24 13.05 -19.41
C TRP A 40 8.11 14.07 -19.35
N GLY A 41 8.03 14.87 -18.27
CA GLY A 41 6.85 15.71 -18.00
C GLY A 41 7.16 17.16 -17.56
N ARG A 42 8.42 17.60 -17.62
CA ARG A 42 8.91 18.90 -17.13
C ARG A 42 8.61 19.20 -15.65
N SER A 43 8.22 18.18 -14.89
CA SER A 43 7.76 18.26 -13.51
C SER A 43 8.24 17.03 -12.74
N SER A 44 8.48 17.18 -11.44
CA SER A 44 8.72 16.06 -10.52
C SER A 44 7.43 15.33 -10.13
N ASN A 45 6.27 15.74 -10.66
CA ASN A 45 4.96 15.14 -10.47
C ASN A 45 4.33 14.89 -11.84
N VAL A 46 4.21 13.62 -12.22
CA VAL A 46 3.75 13.20 -13.55
C VAL A 46 2.73 12.08 -13.46
N PHE A 47 1.81 12.06 -14.44
CA PHE A 47 1.00 10.89 -14.73
C PHE A 47 1.69 10.05 -15.82
N LEU A 48 1.74 8.75 -15.61
CA LEU A 48 2.40 7.79 -16.49
C LEU A 48 1.41 7.18 -17.50
N ARG A 49 1.95 6.53 -18.55
CA ARG A 49 1.15 5.85 -19.59
C ARG A 49 0.25 4.75 -19.04
N ASN A 50 0.67 4.09 -17.96
CA ASN A 50 -0.15 3.10 -17.26
C ASN A 50 -1.24 3.72 -16.37
N GLY A 51 -1.42 5.04 -16.40
CA GLY A 51 -2.43 5.76 -15.64
C GLY A 51 -2.06 6.06 -14.19
N ALA A 52 -0.92 5.54 -13.70
CA ALA A 52 -0.39 5.83 -12.37
C ALA A 52 0.09 7.29 -12.25
N ARG A 53 0.26 7.75 -11.02
CA ARG A 53 0.94 9.01 -10.71
C ARG A 53 2.26 8.72 -10.01
N LEU A 54 3.34 9.35 -10.44
CA LEU A 54 4.66 9.28 -9.84
C LEU A 54 5.12 10.68 -9.48
N TYR A 55 5.45 10.89 -8.21
CA TYR A 55 5.87 12.20 -7.72
C TYR A 55 6.84 12.14 -6.55
N LEU A 56 7.41 13.30 -6.18
CA LEU A 56 8.13 13.48 -4.93
C LEU A 56 7.16 14.08 -3.90
N ASP A 57 6.93 13.36 -2.81
CA ASP A 57 6.09 13.84 -1.70
C ASP A 57 6.93 14.59 -0.64
N VAL A 58 6.27 15.01 0.45
CA VAL A 58 6.89 15.70 1.57
C VAL A 58 8.05 14.88 2.14
N GLY A 59 9.22 15.52 2.29
CA GLY A 59 10.45 14.85 2.72
C GLY A 59 11.23 14.17 1.61
N SER A 60 10.90 14.47 0.34
CA SER A 60 11.59 13.98 -0.86
C SER A 60 11.51 12.46 -1.07
N HIS A 61 10.52 11.80 -0.48
CA HIS A 61 10.23 10.41 -0.78
C HIS A 61 9.64 10.28 -2.18
N PRO A 62 10.19 9.40 -3.04
CA PRO A 62 9.48 8.94 -4.23
C PRO A 62 8.14 8.33 -3.82
N GLU A 63 7.05 8.81 -4.39
CA GLU A 63 5.72 8.25 -4.19
C GLU A 63 5.12 7.78 -5.50
N TYR A 64 4.62 6.55 -5.48
CA TYR A 64 3.87 5.95 -6.58
C TYR A 64 2.44 5.67 -6.15
N ALA A 65 1.49 6.33 -6.81
CA ALA A 65 0.07 6.08 -6.68
C ALA A 65 -0.42 5.26 -7.88
N THR A 66 -1.00 4.09 -7.62
CA THR A 66 -1.51 3.19 -8.66
C THR A 66 -2.59 3.87 -9.51
N PRO A 67 -2.80 3.46 -10.77
CA PRO A 67 -4.04 3.78 -11.47
C PRO A 67 -5.24 3.23 -10.69
N GLU A 68 -6.41 3.77 -10.96
CA GLU A 68 -7.66 3.23 -10.45
C GLU A 68 -7.88 1.81 -10.96
N CYS A 69 -7.98 0.86 -10.05
CA CYS A 69 -8.26 -0.54 -10.36
C CYS A 69 -9.62 -0.92 -9.80
N ASP A 70 -10.37 -1.79 -10.48
CA ASP A 70 -11.61 -2.38 -9.98
C ASP A 70 -11.51 -3.89 -9.74
N ASN A 71 -10.31 -4.42 -9.92
CA ASN A 71 -9.93 -5.80 -9.65
C ASN A 71 -8.70 -5.80 -8.73
N LEU A 72 -8.75 -6.59 -7.65
CA LEU A 72 -7.69 -6.63 -6.65
C LEU A 72 -6.37 -7.24 -7.20
N VAL A 73 -6.46 -8.21 -8.11
CA VAL A 73 -5.28 -8.80 -8.75
C VAL A 73 -4.59 -7.79 -9.66
N ASP A 74 -5.37 -6.97 -10.38
CA ASP A 74 -4.82 -5.86 -11.18
C ASP A 74 -4.19 -4.78 -10.30
N LEU A 75 -4.80 -4.46 -9.16
CA LEU A 75 -4.21 -3.52 -8.20
C LEU A 75 -2.85 -4.02 -7.69
N VAL A 76 -2.75 -5.31 -7.32
CA VAL A 76 -1.47 -5.91 -6.91
C VAL A 76 -0.45 -5.88 -8.06
N ALA A 77 -0.87 -6.16 -9.31
CA ALA A 77 0.02 -6.06 -10.46
C ALA A 77 0.55 -4.62 -10.65
N HIS A 78 -0.32 -3.62 -10.52
CA HIS A 78 0.05 -2.21 -10.69
C HIS A 78 0.89 -1.65 -9.54
N ASP A 79 0.68 -2.13 -8.31
CA ASP A 79 1.54 -1.84 -7.16
C ASP A 79 2.96 -2.40 -7.41
N LYS A 80 3.06 -3.66 -7.84
CA LYS A 80 4.35 -4.26 -8.24
C LYS A 80 4.98 -3.59 -9.45
N ALA A 81 4.18 -3.13 -10.41
CA ALA A 81 4.69 -2.35 -11.53
C ALA A 81 5.37 -1.04 -11.06
N GLY A 82 4.84 -0.41 -10.01
CA GLY A 82 5.45 0.75 -9.35
C GLY A 82 6.86 0.45 -8.85
N GLU A 83 7.04 -0.68 -8.15
CA GLU A 83 8.36 -1.14 -7.69
C GLU A 83 9.33 -1.36 -8.86
N ARG A 84 8.86 -1.90 -10.00
CA ARG A 84 9.70 -2.11 -11.21
C ARG A 84 10.02 -0.81 -11.95
N ILE A 85 9.15 0.19 -11.89
CA ILE A 85 9.43 1.52 -12.46
C ILE A 85 10.51 2.21 -11.62
N LEU A 86 10.36 2.19 -10.29
CA LEU A 86 11.32 2.78 -9.35
C LEU A 86 12.68 2.07 -9.38
N GLU A 87 12.71 0.74 -9.45
CA GLU A 87 13.96 -0.02 -9.66
C GLU A 87 14.67 0.42 -10.96
N GLY A 88 13.94 0.65 -12.04
CA GLY A 88 14.51 1.17 -13.28
C GLY A 88 15.12 2.56 -13.12
N LEU A 89 14.44 3.46 -12.41
CA LEU A 89 14.96 4.80 -12.11
C LEU A 89 16.20 4.76 -11.22
N GLN A 90 16.24 3.83 -10.26
CA GLN A 90 17.39 3.56 -9.40
C GLN A 90 18.61 3.13 -10.22
N VAL A 91 18.48 2.14 -11.09
CA VAL A 91 19.58 1.66 -11.94
C VAL A 91 20.10 2.78 -12.85
N ASP A 92 19.20 3.55 -13.47
CA ASP A 92 19.61 4.69 -14.31
C ASP A 92 20.36 5.77 -13.50
N ALA A 93 19.92 6.00 -12.25
CA ALA A 93 20.53 7.00 -11.38
C ALA A 93 21.91 6.56 -10.90
N GLU A 94 22.08 5.29 -10.53
CA GLU A 94 23.39 4.70 -10.19
C GLU A 94 24.35 4.77 -11.37
N GLN A 95 23.89 4.49 -12.60
CA GLN A 95 24.73 4.63 -13.79
C GLN A 95 25.23 6.07 -13.96
N ARG A 96 24.34 7.07 -13.82
CA ARG A 96 24.72 8.49 -13.91
C ARG A 96 25.70 8.91 -12.81
N LEU A 97 25.49 8.44 -11.58
CA LEU A 97 26.42 8.73 -10.47
C LEU A 97 27.82 8.23 -10.82
N HIS A 98 27.94 7.01 -11.36
CA HIS A 98 29.22 6.46 -11.79
C HIS A 98 29.85 7.24 -12.95
N GLU A 99 29.06 7.65 -13.95
CA GLU A 99 29.52 8.49 -15.07
C GLU A 99 30.05 9.86 -14.59
N GLU A 100 29.45 10.42 -13.53
CA GLU A 100 29.89 11.65 -12.87
C GLU A 100 31.05 11.43 -11.85
N GLY A 101 31.59 10.20 -11.76
CA GLY A 101 32.70 9.86 -10.87
C GLY A 101 32.32 9.72 -9.38
N ILE A 102 31.03 9.64 -9.08
CA ILE A 102 30.48 9.49 -7.73
C ILE A 102 30.22 8.01 -7.48
N ALA A 103 31.06 7.37 -6.66
CA ALA A 103 30.80 6.01 -6.20
C ALA A 103 29.72 6.00 -5.10
N GLY A 104 28.69 5.19 -5.28
CA GLY A 104 27.62 4.99 -4.30
C GLY A 104 26.50 4.09 -4.82
N ASP A 105 25.94 3.30 -3.91
CA ASP A 105 24.79 2.43 -4.15
C ASP A 105 23.52 3.11 -3.66
N ILE A 106 22.50 3.19 -4.51
CA ILE A 106 21.18 3.71 -4.16
C ILE A 106 20.33 2.55 -3.65
N TYR A 107 19.56 2.79 -2.58
CA TYR A 107 18.59 1.85 -2.06
C TYR A 107 17.22 2.50 -2.02
N LEU A 108 16.21 1.73 -2.42
CA LEU A 108 14.81 2.10 -2.32
C LEU A 108 14.08 1.06 -1.48
N PHE A 109 13.44 1.51 -0.40
CA PHE A 109 12.76 0.65 0.56
C PHE A 109 11.26 0.85 0.49
N LYS A 110 10.52 -0.24 0.26
CA LYS A 110 9.05 -0.26 0.40
C LYS A 110 8.69 -0.70 1.81
N ASN A 111 8.91 0.21 2.75
CA ASN A 111 8.61 0.05 4.18
C ASN A 111 7.93 1.34 4.68
N ASN A 112 7.88 1.56 5.99
CA ASN A 112 7.19 2.72 6.57
C ASN A 112 8.02 3.56 7.52
N THR A 113 9.27 3.19 7.79
CA THR A 113 10.11 3.90 8.77
C THR A 113 11.57 3.88 8.40
N ASP A 114 12.28 4.98 8.63
CA ASP A 114 13.74 5.01 8.51
C ASP A 114 14.46 4.75 9.85
N SER A 115 15.78 4.70 9.81
CA SER A 115 16.62 4.53 10.99
C SER A 115 16.64 5.75 11.92
N ALA A 116 16.15 6.91 11.48
CA ALA A 116 16.03 8.12 12.28
C ALA A 116 14.67 8.22 13.00
N GLY A 117 13.78 7.24 12.80
CA GLY A 117 12.45 7.22 13.42
C GLY A 117 11.41 8.04 12.66
N ASN A 118 11.72 8.56 11.47
CA ASN A 118 10.73 9.14 10.59
C ASN A 118 9.85 8.02 10.02
N SER A 119 8.62 8.37 9.65
CA SER A 119 7.70 7.43 9.02
C SER A 119 6.98 8.05 7.83
N TYR A 120 6.79 7.21 6.82
CA TYR A 120 6.15 7.46 5.52
C TYR A 120 5.10 6.37 5.24
N GLY A 121 4.13 6.68 4.38
CA GLY A 121 2.87 5.95 4.27
C GLY A 121 2.78 4.90 3.17
N CYS A 122 1.96 3.88 3.44
CA CYS A 122 1.20 3.15 2.43
C CYS A 122 -0.27 3.53 2.65
N HIS A 123 -0.88 4.25 1.73
CA HIS A 123 -2.28 4.63 1.83
C HIS A 123 -3.15 3.81 0.91
N GLU A 124 -4.26 3.33 1.45
CA GLU A 124 -5.28 2.58 0.72
C GLU A 124 -6.46 3.51 0.43
N ASN A 125 -6.95 3.44 -0.80
CA ASN A 125 -8.07 4.23 -1.28
C ASN A 125 -9.19 3.30 -1.72
N TYR A 126 -10.38 3.47 -1.13
CA TYR A 126 -11.58 2.72 -1.47
C TYR A 126 -12.69 3.67 -1.86
N LEU A 127 -13.26 3.52 -3.05
CA LEU A 127 -14.47 4.23 -3.43
C LEU A 127 -15.64 3.68 -2.62
N VAL A 128 -16.34 4.52 -1.87
CA VAL A 128 -17.53 4.14 -1.10
C VAL A 128 -18.72 4.98 -1.54
N GLY A 129 -19.93 4.46 -1.35
CA GLY A 129 -21.16 5.23 -1.60
C GLY A 129 -21.25 6.43 -0.65
N ARG A 130 -21.83 7.54 -1.12
CA ARG A 130 -22.04 8.73 -0.27
C ARG A 130 -23.27 8.63 0.63
N HIS A 131 -24.19 7.73 0.29
CA HIS A 131 -25.41 7.47 1.06
C HIS A 131 -25.09 6.73 2.37
N GLY A 132 -25.67 7.19 3.47
CA GLY A 132 -25.45 6.64 4.82
C GLY A 132 -24.59 7.55 5.71
N GLU A 133 -24.52 7.21 6.99
CA GLU A 133 -23.72 7.95 7.97
C GLU A 133 -22.27 7.47 7.95
N PHE A 134 -21.35 8.34 7.51
CA PHE A 134 -19.91 8.03 7.50
C PHE A 134 -19.38 7.68 8.90
N GLY A 135 -19.95 8.27 9.96
CA GLY A 135 -19.63 7.93 11.34
C GLY A 135 -19.83 6.44 11.63
N ARG A 136 -20.98 5.87 11.25
CA ARG A 136 -21.28 4.44 11.42
C ARG A 136 -20.29 3.55 10.65
N LEU A 137 -19.86 3.97 9.46
CA LEU A 137 -18.82 3.24 8.72
C LEU A 137 -17.51 3.24 9.51
N ALA A 138 -17.09 4.39 10.04
CA ALA A 138 -15.87 4.51 10.83
C ALA A 138 -15.94 3.69 12.14
N ASP A 139 -17.07 3.70 12.85
CA ASP A 139 -17.25 2.99 14.12
C ASP A 139 -17.08 1.48 13.97
N VAL A 140 -17.58 0.92 12.86
CA VAL A 140 -17.37 -0.51 12.54
C VAL A 140 -15.98 -0.73 11.96
N LEU A 141 -15.45 0.17 11.13
CA LEU A 141 -14.20 -0.10 10.43
C LEU A 141 -12.96 0.06 11.31
N ILE A 142 -12.95 0.98 12.28
CA ILE A 142 -11.78 1.26 13.12
C ILE A 142 -11.31 0.02 13.91
N PRO A 143 -12.18 -0.72 14.64
CA PRO A 143 -11.76 -1.93 15.35
C PRO A 143 -11.16 -3.00 14.43
N PHE A 144 -11.74 -3.17 13.23
CA PHE A 144 -11.18 -4.05 12.20
C PHE A 144 -9.79 -3.58 11.79
N LEU A 145 -9.63 -2.31 11.39
CA LEU A 145 -8.35 -1.77 10.92
C LEU A 145 -7.24 -1.82 11.98
N VAL A 146 -7.57 -1.54 13.25
CA VAL A 146 -6.64 -1.63 14.38
C VAL A 146 -6.13 -3.05 14.57
N THR A 147 -6.98 -4.06 14.36
CA THR A 147 -6.63 -5.47 14.60
C THR A 147 -6.13 -6.19 13.35
N ARG A 148 -6.41 -5.68 12.15
CA ARG A 148 -6.00 -6.25 10.84
C ARG A 148 -4.48 -6.39 10.71
N GLN A 149 -3.70 -5.62 11.45
CA GLN A 149 -2.23 -5.75 11.46
C GLN A 149 -1.73 -7.15 11.84
N ILE A 150 -2.48 -7.95 12.60
CA ILE A 150 -2.06 -9.33 12.93
C ILE A 150 -2.12 -10.24 11.68
N VAL A 151 -2.93 -9.88 10.69
CA VAL A 151 -3.06 -10.66 9.44
C VAL A 151 -2.31 -10.03 8.27
N CYS A 152 -2.03 -8.72 8.29
CA CYS A 152 -1.40 -8.04 7.15
C CYS A 152 -0.23 -7.10 7.48
N GLY A 153 0.31 -7.16 8.70
CA GLY A 153 1.48 -6.37 9.10
C GLY A 153 2.74 -6.76 8.33
N ALA A 154 3.70 -5.83 8.23
CA ALA A 154 4.97 -6.06 7.55
C ALA A 154 6.12 -6.42 8.50
N GLY A 155 5.89 -6.33 9.82
CA GLY A 155 6.87 -6.64 10.85
C GLY A 155 7.91 -5.54 11.06
N LYS A 156 8.35 -5.34 12.30
CA LYS A 156 9.44 -4.41 12.65
C LYS A 156 10.23 -4.90 13.85
N VAL A 157 11.54 -4.72 13.84
CA VAL A 157 12.34 -4.78 15.08
C VAL A 157 12.37 -3.39 15.71
N LEU A 158 11.58 -3.19 16.76
CA LEU A 158 11.52 -1.94 17.50
C LEU A 158 12.54 -1.93 18.63
N GLN A 159 13.42 -0.91 18.63
CA GLN A 159 14.32 -0.66 19.74
C GLN A 159 13.60 0.13 20.82
N THR A 160 13.55 -0.39 22.05
CA THR A 160 12.98 0.32 23.20
C THR A 160 14.03 0.47 24.31
N PRO A 161 13.83 1.36 25.29
CA PRO A 161 14.70 1.45 26.46
C PRO A 161 14.81 0.14 27.26
N ARG A 162 13.85 -0.79 27.11
CA ARG A 162 13.83 -2.10 27.79
C ARG A 162 14.44 -3.23 26.96
N GLY A 163 14.91 -2.94 25.75
CA GLY A 163 15.41 -3.91 24.79
C GLY A 163 14.66 -3.88 23.46
N ALA A 164 15.16 -4.66 22.51
CA ALA A 164 14.50 -4.83 21.21
C ALA A 164 13.30 -5.77 21.35
N LEU A 165 12.21 -5.48 20.62
CA LEU A 165 11.07 -6.38 20.47
C LEU A 165 10.63 -6.43 19.00
N PHE A 166 10.06 -7.56 18.59
CA PHE A 166 9.47 -7.69 17.26
C PHE A 166 8.00 -7.29 17.33
N CYS A 167 7.61 -6.33 16.50
CA CYS A 167 6.25 -5.85 16.35
C CYS A 167 5.65 -6.37 15.04
N VAL A 168 4.34 -6.63 14.99
CA VAL A 168 3.67 -7.05 13.75
C VAL A 168 3.52 -5.90 12.75
N SER A 169 3.39 -4.65 13.22
CA SER A 169 3.24 -3.46 12.35
C SER A 169 4.38 -2.45 12.49
N GLN A 170 4.81 -1.89 11.37
CA GLN A 170 5.72 -0.75 11.32
C GLN A 170 5.03 0.58 11.62
N ARG A 171 3.77 0.73 11.20
CA ARG A 171 3.02 1.98 11.29
C ARG A 171 2.44 2.26 12.67
N ALA A 172 2.12 1.25 13.46
CA ALA A 172 1.39 1.37 14.71
C ALA A 172 1.93 2.45 15.69
N GLU A 173 3.26 2.55 15.83
CA GLU A 173 3.90 3.54 16.71
C GLU A 173 3.70 4.99 16.24
N HIS A 174 3.42 5.18 14.95
CA HIS A 174 3.36 6.47 14.27
C HIS A 174 1.95 6.96 13.97
N ILE A 175 0.91 6.25 14.42
CA ILE A 175 -0.50 6.65 14.33
C ILE A 175 -0.90 7.40 15.61
N TRP A 176 -1.57 8.55 15.48
CA TRP A 176 -1.86 9.43 16.62
C TRP A 176 -3.33 9.78 16.80
N GLU A 177 -4.15 9.69 15.75
CA GLU A 177 -5.58 9.99 15.81
C GLU A 177 -6.43 8.85 15.22
N GLY A 178 -7.69 8.76 15.63
CA GLY A 178 -8.62 7.79 15.03
C GLY A 178 -9.09 8.27 13.65
N VAL A 179 -9.51 9.53 13.59
CA VAL A 179 -10.13 10.14 12.40
C VAL A 179 -9.65 11.60 12.32
N SER A 180 -9.15 12.02 11.17
CA SER A 180 -8.59 13.38 10.96
C SER A 180 -8.47 13.68 9.47
N SER A 181 -8.24 14.93 9.08
CA SER A 181 -8.01 15.31 7.68
C SER A 181 -6.52 15.47 7.32
N ALA A 182 -5.63 15.53 8.31
CA ALA A 182 -4.19 15.69 8.09
C ALA A 182 -3.46 14.33 8.01
N THR A 183 -2.56 14.19 7.03
CA THR A 183 -1.81 12.94 6.78
C THR A 183 -0.42 12.92 7.43
N THR A 184 0.18 14.08 7.68
CA THR A 184 1.57 14.18 8.17
C THR A 184 1.69 14.50 9.66
N ARG A 185 0.84 15.38 10.20
CA ARG A 185 0.90 15.83 11.62
C ARG A 185 0.10 14.95 12.58
N SER A 186 -1.16 14.63 12.26
CA SER A 186 -2.05 13.85 13.13
C SER A 186 -2.15 12.37 12.78
N ARG A 187 -1.87 11.99 11.53
CA ARG A 187 -1.82 10.59 11.05
C ARG A 187 -2.98 9.75 11.61
N PRO A 188 -4.24 10.01 11.17
CA PRO A 188 -5.41 9.28 11.64
C PRO A 188 -5.43 7.82 11.17
N ILE A 189 -6.31 6.97 11.70
CA ILE A 189 -6.57 5.66 11.11
C ILE A 189 -7.34 5.82 9.79
N ILE A 190 -8.37 6.67 9.79
CA ILE A 190 -9.18 7.04 8.62
C ILE A 190 -9.01 8.52 8.34
N ASN A 191 -8.57 8.85 7.12
CA ASN A 191 -8.51 10.24 6.67
C ASN A 191 -9.87 10.70 6.11
N THR A 192 -10.34 11.87 6.57
CA THR A 192 -11.66 12.43 6.23
C THR A 192 -11.63 13.50 5.15
N ARG A 193 -10.51 13.66 4.43
CA ARG A 193 -10.43 14.61 3.32
C ARG A 193 -11.44 14.21 2.24
N ASP A 194 -12.41 15.07 1.98
CA ASP A 194 -13.51 14.80 1.04
C ASP A 194 -13.11 15.15 -0.41
N GLU A 195 -12.11 14.42 -0.92
CA GLU A 195 -11.64 14.49 -2.30
C GLU A 195 -11.96 13.16 -3.00
N PRO A 196 -13.21 12.96 -3.47
CA PRO A 196 -13.64 11.67 -4.01
C PRO A 196 -12.94 11.30 -5.32
N HIS A 197 -12.36 12.31 -6.01
CA HIS A 197 -11.93 12.21 -7.41
C HIS A 197 -12.98 11.52 -8.28
N ALA A 198 -14.26 11.71 -7.99
CA ALA A 198 -15.37 11.12 -8.69
C ALA A 198 -16.55 12.11 -8.63
N ASP A 199 -17.72 11.69 -9.10
CA ASP A 199 -18.95 12.43 -8.82
C ASP A 199 -19.18 12.54 -7.31
N ALA A 200 -19.03 13.77 -6.80
CA ALA A 200 -19.13 14.05 -5.38
C ALA A 200 -20.54 13.80 -4.85
N GLU A 201 -21.61 13.85 -5.64
CA GLU A 201 -22.95 13.56 -5.12
C GLU A 201 -23.14 12.06 -4.82
N ARG A 202 -22.40 11.21 -5.53
CA ARG A 202 -22.58 9.75 -5.50
C ARG A 202 -21.57 9.03 -4.62
N PHE A 203 -20.34 9.53 -4.54
CA PHE A 203 -19.22 8.79 -3.98
C PHE A 203 -18.38 9.59 -2.98
N ARG A 204 -17.68 8.85 -2.11
CA ARG A 204 -16.56 9.33 -1.29
C ARG A 204 -15.33 8.47 -1.56
N ARG A 205 -14.14 9.03 -1.31
CA ARG A 205 -12.89 8.27 -1.24
C ARG A 205 -12.58 8.01 0.22
N LEU A 206 -12.74 6.77 0.65
CA LEU A 206 -12.28 6.32 1.96
C LEU A 206 -10.76 6.15 1.88
N HIS A 207 -10.04 7.00 2.60
CA HIS A 207 -8.58 7.03 2.62
C HIS A 207 -8.06 6.46 3.95
N VAL A 208 -7.43 5.30 3.89
CA VAL A 208 -6.95 4.55 5.05
C VAL A 208 -5.43 4.61 5.07
N ILE A 209 -4.84 5.04 6.19
CA ILE A 209 -3.38 5.31 6.26
C ILE A 209 -2.65 4.49 7.35
N VAL A 210 -3.37 3.53 7.93
CA VAL A 210 -2.91 2.67 9.03
C VAL A 210 -2.13 1.45 8.55
N GLY A 211 -2.28 1.07 7.28
CA GLY A 211 -1.66 -0.13 6.70
C GLY A 211 -0.16 0.03 6.52
N ASP A 212 0.57 -1.07 6.72
CA ASP A 212 1.99 -1.14 6.37
C ASP A 212 2.17 -1.28 4.84
N SER A 213 3.35 -0.89 4.36
CA SER A 213 3.83 -1.17 3.00
C SER A 213 4.21 -2.66 2.92
N ASN A 214 3.55 -3.41 2.05
CA ASN A 214 3.73 -4.86 1.95
C ASN A 214 4.61 -5.25 0.75
N MET A 215 5.53 -6.19 1.00
CA MET A 215 6.37 -6.79 -0.04
C MET A 215 5.66 -8.00 -0.66
N SER A 216 5.03 -8.83 0.16
CA SER A 216 4.29 -10.00 -0.29
C SER A 216 3.03 -9.64 -1.07
N GLU A 217 2.91 -10.16 -2.29
CA GLU A 217 1.73 -10.01 -3.14
C GLU A 217 0.47 -10.57 -2.45
N THR A 218 0.60 -11.68 -1.72
CA THR A 218 -0.51 -12.30 -1.00
C THR A 218 -0.90 -11.51 0.26
N THR A 219 0.07 -10.89 0.96
CA THR A 219 -0.24 -10.00 2.09
C THR A 219 -1.01 -8.77 1.59
N SER A 220 -0.56 -8.15 0.49
CA SER A 220 -1.29 -7.04 -0.16
C SER A 220 -2.71 -7.44 -0.56
N LEU A 221 -2.88 -8.63 -1.16
CA LEU A 221 -4.19 -9.15 -1.54
C LEU A 221 -5.11 -9.34 -0.32
N LEU A 222 -4.60 -9.91 0.77
CA LEU A 222 -5.36 -10.08 2.01
C LEU A 222 -5.73 -8.73 2.63
N LYS A 223 -4.79 -7.79 2.72
CA LYS A 223 -5.01 -6.43 3.26
C LYS A 223 -6.17 -5.74 2.54
N LEU A 224 -6.10 -5.69 1.22
CA LEU A 224 -7.08 -5.01 0.38
C LEU A 224 -8.41 -5.76 0.31
N GLY A 225 -8.35 -7.08 0.13
CA GLY A 225 -9.54 -7.92 -0.04
C GLY A 225 -10.36 -8.07 1.23
N SER A 226 -9.73 -8.29 2.39
CA SER A 226 -10.46 -8.36 3.66
C SER A 226 -11.21 -7.06 3.94
N THR A 227 -10.59 -5.93 3.64
CA THR A 227 -11.21 -4.61 3.78
C THR A 227 -12.36 -4.41 2.81
N ASP A 228 -12.21 -4.77 1.54
CA ASP A 228 -13.31 -4.70 0.57
C ASP A 228 -14.52 -5.53 1.03
N LEU A 229 -14.28 -6.76 1.50
CA LEU A 229 -15.34 -7.64 1.99
C LEU A 229 -16.05 -7.06 3.23
N VAL A 230 -15.30 -6.50 4.18
CA VAL A 230 -15.87 -5.80 5.34
C VAL A 230 -16.69 -4.57 4.90
N LEU A 231 -16.18 -3.78 3.95
CA LEU A 231 -16.91 -2.63 3.41
C LEU A 231 -18.21 -3.06 2.73
N ARG A 232 -18.20 -4.12 1.91
CA ARG A 232 -19.40 -4.67 1.26
C ARG A 232 -20.43 -5.13 2.29
N MET A 233 -19.99 -5.82 3.34
CA MET A 233 -20.83 -6.27 4.44
C MET A 233 -21.48 -5.08 5.18
N ILE A 234 -20.71 -4.03 5.48
CA ILE A 234 -21.22 -2.80 6.12
C ILE A 234 -22.24 -2.10 5.22
N GLU A 235 -21.92 -1.95 3.93
CA GLU A 235 -22.80 -1.33 2.93
C GLU A 235 -24.11 -2.11 2.72
N ALA A 236 -24.09 -3.43 2.94
CA ALA A 236 -25.27 -4.28 2.92
C ALA A 236 -26.11 -4.20 4.23
N GLY A 237 -25.69 -3.39 5.20
CA GLY A 237 -26.41 -3.18 6.45
C GLY A 237 -26.29 -4.34 7.44
N VAL A 238 -25.30 -5.22 7.29
CA VAL A 238 -25.08 -6.32 8.23
C VAL A 238 -24.73 -5.78 9.61
N VAL A 239 -25.46 -6.24 10.62
CA VAL A 239 -25.26 -5.81 12.01
C VAL A 239 -24.04 -6.51 12.59
N MET A 240 -23.10 -5.69 13.07
CA MET A 240 -21.90 -6.11 13.77
C MET A 240 -22.05 -5.90 15.28
N ARG A 241 -21.40 -6.77 16.04
CA ARG A 241 -21.20 -6.52 17.47
C ARG A 241 -20.41 -5.23 17.66
N ASP A 242 -20.79 -4.45 18.67
CA ASP A 242 -20.07 -3.23 19.01
C ASP A 242 -18.70 -3.56 19.65
N TYR A 243 -17.65 -3.27 18.88
CA TYR A 243 -16.24 -3.37 19.24
C TYR A 243 -15.56 -2.01 19.31
N THR A 244 -16.33 -0.93 19.48
CA THR A 244 -15.78 0.43 19.65
C THR A 244 -14.69 0.41 20.73
N LEU A 245 -13.48 0.79 20.36
CA LEU A 245 -12.32 0.77 21.24
C LEU A 245 -12.37 1.98 22.17
N GLU A 246 -12.04 1.78 23.45
CA GLU A 246 -11.94 2.90 24.42
C GLU A 246 -10.90 3.93 23.96
N ASN A 247 -9.78 3.45 23.45
CA ASN A 247 -8.73 4.27 22.87
C ASN A 247 -8.07 3.53 21.69
N PRO A 248 -8.47 3.83 20.43
CA PRO A 248 -7.90 3.19 19.24
C PRO A 248 -6.38 3.33 19.12
N ILE A 249 -5.81 4.44 19.61
CA ILE A 249 -4.38 4.81 19.46
C ILE A 249 -3.51 4.08 20.46
N ARG A 250 -4.04 3.81 21.65
CA ARG A 250 -3.42 2.88 22.58
C ARG A 250 -3.54 1.47 22.01
N ALA A 251 -4.75 1.04 21.64
CA ALA A 251 -5.03 -0.32 21.18
C ALA A 251 -4.14 -0.72 19.99
N ILE A 252 -3.94 0.14 18.99
CA ILE A 252 -3.11 -0.19 17.83
C ILE A 252 -1.66 -0.52 18.18
N ARG A 253 -1.05 0.19 19.13
CA ARG A 253 0.31 -0.12 19.62
C ARG A 253 0.31 -1.39 20.45
N GLU A 254 -0.70 -1.55 21.31
CA GLU A 254 -0.85 -2.73 22.16
C GLU A 254 -1.01 -4.02 21.36
N VAL A 255 -1.73 -3.98 20.24
CA VAL A 255 -1.86 -5.08 19.29
C VAL A 255 -0.56 -5.29 18.51
N SER A 256 0.11 -4.23 18.07
CA SER A 256 1.38 -4.35 17.32
C SER A 256 2.46 -5.10 18.10
N HIS A 257 2.54 -4.86 19.40
CA HIS A 257 3.53 -5.47 20.29
C HIS A 257 3.23 -6.92 20.67
N ASP A 258 2.06 -7.45 20.34
CA ASP A 258 1.66 -8.81 20.68
C ASP A 258 1.44 -9.67 19.44
N MET A 259 2.48 -10.42 19.08
CA MET A 259 2.43 -11.38 17.97
C MET A 259 1.45 -12.54 18.21
N THR A 260 1.02 -12.77 19.46
CA THR A 260 0.03 -13.81 19.76
C THR A 260 -1.39 -13.36 19.46
N GLY A 261 -1.63 -12.05 19.35
CA GLY A 261 -2.96 -11.47 19.18
C GLY A 261 -3.93 -11.75 20.35
N ARG A 262 -3.42 -12.20 21.51
CA ARG A 262 -4.21 -12.59 22.69
C ARG A 262 -4.35 -11.46 23.70
N ARG A 263 -3.49 -10.46 23.64
CA ARG A 263 -3.53 -9.29 24.51
C ARG A 263 -4.87 -8.58 24.35
N LYS A 264 -5.52 -8.36 25.50
CA LYS A 264 -6.81 -7.73 25.60
C LYS A 264 -6.67 -6.21 25.52
N VAL A 265 -7.53 -5.58 24.72
CA VAL A 265 -7.72 -4.14 24.64
C VAL A 265 -9.10 -3.76 25.17
N ARG A 266 -9.21 -2.58 25.79
CA ARG A 266 -10.48 -2.09 26.34
C ARG A 266 -11.41 -1.56 25.26
N LEU A 267 -12.69 -1.91 25.38
CA LEU A 267 -13.78 -1.38 24.58
C LEU A 267 -14.48 -0.24 25.32
N ALA A 268 -15.14 0.65 24.59
CA ALA A 268 -15.87 1.79 25.15
C ALA A 268 -17.00 1.39 26.11
N ASN A 269 -17.53 0.17 25.96
CA ASN A 269 -18.54 -0.41 26.85
C ASN A 269 -17.96 -1.09 28.10
N GLY A 270 -16.67 -0.94 28.39
CA GLY A 270 -15.99 -1.48 29.57
C GLY A 270 -15.63 -2.97 29.49
N ARG A 271 -16.04 -3.67 28.43
CA ARG A 271 -15.55 -5.03 28.15
C ARG A 271 -14.14 -4.99 27.57
N GLU A 272 -13.51 -6.15 27.48
CA GLU A 272 -12.22 -6.32 26.82
C GLU A 272 -12.29 -7.40 25.74
N ALA A 273 -11.53 -7.22 24.67
CA ALA A 273 -11.42 -8.19 23.58
C ALA A 273 -9.98 -8.23 23.05
N SER A 274 -9.54 -9.38 22.57
CA SER A 274 -8.23 -9.50 21.92
C SER A 274 -8.31 -9.22 20.43
N ALA A 275 -7.16 -8.97 19.79
CA ALA A 275 -7.12 -8.78 18.34
C ALA A 275 -7.63 -10.02 17.59
N LEU A 276 -7.30 -11.23 18.07
CA LEU A 276 -7.82 -12.49 17.54
C LEU A 276 -9.35 -12.57 17.63
N GLU A 277 -9.93 -12.26 18.78
CA GLU A 277 -11.40 -12.33 18.97
C GLU A 277 -12.13 -11.34 18.07
N ILE A 278 -11.60 -10.12 17.94
CA ILE A 278 -12.17 -9.10 17.06
C ILE A 278 -12.10 -9.59 15.61
N GLN A 279 -10.92 -10.03 15.14
CA GLN A 279 -10.75 -10.49 13.76
C GLN A 279 -11.58 -11.73 13.44
N ARG A 280 -11.78 -12.66 14.38
CA ARG A 280 -12.67 -13.82 14.20
C ARG A 280 -14.11 -13.42 14.00
N GLU A 281 -14.64 -12.48 14.80
CA GLU A 281 -16.00 -11.97 14.57
C GLU A 281 -16.13 -11.38 13.14
N TYR A 282 -15.14 -10.59 12.70
CA TYR A 282 -15.17 -10.03 11.34
C TYR A 282 -15.14 -11.14 10.28
N LEU A 283 -14.25 -12.12 10.41
CA LEU A 283 -14.16 -13.24 9.49
C LEU A 283 -15.48 -14.02 9.43
N ASP A 284 -16.05 -14.41 10.57
CA ASP A 284 -17.29 -15.19 10.66
C ASP A 284 -18.47 -14.45 10.00
N LYS A 285 -18.56 -13.13 10.23
CA LYS A 285 -19.61 -12.27 9.67
C LYS A 285 -19.44 -12.10 8.17
N VAL A 286 -18.21 -11.89 7.70
CA VAL A 286 -17.89 -11.81 6.27
C VAL A 286 -18.16 -13.14 5.58
N GLN A 287 -17.80 -14.27 6.19
CA GLN A 287 -18.04 -15.60 5.64
C GLN A 287 -19.55 -15.87 5.52
N SER A 288 -20.31 -15.60 6.58
CA SER A 288 -21.77 -15.67 6.56
C SER A 288 -22.42 -14.72 5.54
N TYR A 289 -21.81 -13.57 5.27
CA TYR A 289 -22.25 -12.64 4.23
C TYR A 289 -21.97 -13.22 2.84
N VAL A 290 -20.77 -13.72 2.61
CA VAL A 290 -20.33 -14.33 1.34
C VAL A 290 -21.11 -15.61 1.03
N ASP A 291 -21.41 -16.45 2.01
CA ASP A 291 -22.21 -17.67 1.80
C ASP A 291 -23.62 -17.36 1.27
N ARG A 292 -24.17 -16.19 1.65
CA ARG A 292 -25.51 -15.75 1.22
C ARG A 292 -25.51 -14.99 -0.11
N HIS A 293 -24.45 -14.24 -0.41
CA HIS A 293 -24.41 -13.33 -1.58
C HIS A 293 -23.47 -13.80 -2.68
N GLY A 294 -22.63 -14.81 -2.41
CA GLY A 294 -21.55 -15.25 -3.27
C GLY A 294 -20.33 -14.32 -3.21
N THR A 295 -19.20 -14.83 -3.70
CA THR A 295 -18.00 -14.05 -4.02
C THR A 295 -17.24 -14.72 -5.16
N ASP A 296 -16.42 -13.93 -5.86
CA ASP A 296 -15.53 -14.43 -6.91
C ASP A 296 -14.36 -15.26 -6.34
N ALA A 297 -13.54 -15.82 -7.23
CA ALA A 297 -12.39 -16.65 -6.83
C ALA A 297 -11.38 -15.87 -5.96
N THR A 298 -11.22 -14.57 -6.20
CA THR A 298 -10.33 -13.71 -5.42
C THR A 298 -10.83 -13.55 -4.00
N GLY A 299 -12.13 -13.28 -3.79
CA GLY A 299 -12.71 -13.21 -2.45
C GLY A 299 -12.63 -14.53 -1.69
N LYS A 300 -12.79 -15.67 -2.37
CA LYS A 300 -12.58 -17.00 -1.75
C LYS A 300 -11.15 -17.18 -1.27
N ARG A 301 -10.16 -16.85 -2.12
CA ARG A 301 -8.73 -16.90 -1.77
C ARG A 301 -8.39 -15.99 -0.60
N VAL A 302 -9.00 -14.80 -0.54
CA VAL A 302 -8.84 -13.86 0.58
C VAL A 302 -9.37 -14.44 1.88
N LEU A 303 -10.59 -15.00 1.87
CA LEU A 303 -11.19 -15.62 3.06
C LEU A 303 -10.38 -16.80 3.56
N GLU A 304 -9.95 -17.68 2.66
CA GLU A 304 -9.11 -18.83 3.01
C GLU A 304 -7.79 -18.39 3.66
N LEU A 305 -7.09 -17.42 3.07
CA LEU A 305 -5.83 -16.93 3.63
C LEU A 305 -6.04 -16.18 4.96
N TRP A 306 -7.14 -15.42 5.08
CA TRP A 306 -7.51 -14.77 6.34
C TRP A 306 -7.71 -15.79 7.46
N GLN A 307 -8.51 -16.83 7.19
CA GLN A 307 -8.75 -17.92 8.13
C GLN A 307 -7.46 -18.63 8.52
N ARG A 308 -6.66 -19.08 7.55
CA ARG A 308 -5.37 -19.76 7.80
C ARG A 308 -4.42 -18.91 8.63
N THR A 309 -4.39 -17.60 8.40
CA THR A 309 -3.52 -16.68 9.13
C THR A 309 -3.98 -16.51 10.58
N LEU A 310 -5.29 -16.39 10.83
CA LEU A 310 -5.82 -16.37 12.20
C LEU A 310 -5.59 -17.68 12.94
N GLU A 311 -5.70 -18.82 12.26
CA GLU A 311 -5.38 -20.14 12.82
C GLU A 311 -3.88 -20.27 13.15
N ALA A 312 -3.01 -19.82 12.25
CA ALA A 312 -1.56 -19.80 12.46
C ALA A 312 -1.17 -18.93 13.67
N VAL A 313 -1.76 -17.74 13.79
CA VAL A 313 -1.55 -16.86 14.95
C VAL A 313 -2.12 -17.48 16.22
N GLU A 314 -3.32 -18.06 16.20
CA GLU A 314 -3.89 -18.66 17.41
C GLU A 314 -3.06 -19.85 17.92
N THR A 315 -2.68 -20.75 17.02
CA THR A 315 -1.92 -21.98 17.33
C THR A 315 -0.43 -21.75 17.49
N GLN A 316 0.06 -20.54 17.17
CA GLN A 316 1.48 -20.19 17.08
C GLN A 316 2.25 -21.03 16.04
N ASN A 317 1.55 -21.72 15.13
CA ASN A 317 2.15 -22.46 14.02
C ASN A 317 2.32 -21.56 12.78
N LEU A 318 3.16 -20.53 12.94
CA LEU A 318 3.35 -19.47 11.95
C LEU A 318 3.94 -19.97 10.62
N GLU A 319 4.68 -21.08 10.63
CA GLU A 319 5.29 -21.66 9.42
C GLU A 319 4.27 -21.97 8.32
N THR A 320 3.01 -22.26 8.70
CA THR A 320 1.91 -22.57 7.77
C THR A 320 1.50 -21.43 6.85
N VAL A 321 1.89 -20.19 7.16
CA VAL A 321 1.62 -18.98 6.36
C VAL A 321 2.91 -18.18 6.06
N SER A 322 4.07 -18.83 6.24
CA SER A 322 5.40 -18.21 6.11
C SER A 322 5.74 -17.74 4.70
N ARG A 323 5.02 -18.24 3.69
CA ARG A 323 5.22 -17.89 2.29
C ARG A 323 4.30 -16.76 1.85
N GLU A 324 3.27 -16.47 2.66
CA GLU A 324 2.20 -15.56 2.29
C GLU A 324 2.17 -14.25 3.09
N ILE A 325 2.58 -14.26 4.37
CA ILE A 325 2.42 -13.13 5.30
C ILE A 325 3.77 -12.46 5.62
N ASP A 326 3.93 -11.18 5.28
CA ASP A 326 5.20 -10.44 5.39
C ASP A 326 5.83 -10.51 6.78
N TRP A 327 5.09 -10.12 7.84
CA TRP A 327 5.66 -10.11 9.19
C TRP A 327 6.08 -11.51 9.65
N VAL A 328 5.36 -12.55 9.23
CA VAL A 328 5.69 -13.94 9.54
C VAL A 328 6.94 -14.38 8.80
N ALA A 329 6.98 -14.17 7.47
CA ALA A 329 8.13 -14.51 6.64
C ALA A 329 9.40 -13.83 7.16
N LYS A 330 9.30 -12.55 7.48
CA LYS A 330 10.40 -11.77 8.05
C LYS A 330 10.78 -12.26 9.45
N TYR A 331 9.82 -12.47 10.34
CA TYR A 331 10.09 -12.95 11.70
C TYR A 331 10.89 -14.26 11.65
N LEU A 332 10.42 -15.24 10.88
CA LEU A 332 11.09 -16.54 10.75
C LEU A 332 12.47 -16.43 10.09
N LEU A 333 12.64 -15.53 9.11
CA LEU A 333 13.95 -15.20 8.54
C LEU A 333 14.92 -14.68 9.61
N LEU A 334 14.47 -13.74 10.44
CA LEU A 334 15.27 -13.14 11.50
C LEU A 334 15.61 -14.17 12.59
N GLU A 335 14.64 -14.95 13.06
CA GLU A 335 14.88 -15.99 14.08
C GLU A 335 15.90 -17.03 13.57
N ARG A 336 15.71 -17.58 12.36
CA ARG A 336 16.66 -18.54 11.79
C ARG A 336 18.07 -17.96 11.66
N TYR A 337 18.19 -16.68 11.31
CA TYR A 337 19.49 -16.01 11.22
C TYR A 337 20.11 -15.80 12.60
N ARG A 338 19.30 -15.39 13.59
CA ARG A 338 19.72 -15.19 14.97
C ARG A 338 20.22 -16.49 15.59
N ASP A 339 19.47 -17.58 15.44
CA ASP A 339 19.82 -18.89 15.97
C ASP A 339 21.11 -19.43 15.36
N LYS A 340 21.28 -19.26 14.03
CA LYS A 340 22.48 -19.71 13.31
C LYS A 340 23.74 -18.95 13.72
N HIS A 341 23.62 -17.68 14.10
CA HIS A 341 24.76 -16.78 14.33
C HIS A 341 24.88 -16.30 15.78
N ASP A 342 24.09 -16.86 16.70
CA ASP A 342 24.01 -16.48 18.11
C ASP A 342 23.86 -14.96 18.32
N LEU A 343 22.85 -14.38 17.65
CA LEU A 343 22.59 -12.93 17.69
C LEU A 343 21.37 -12.57 18.53
N SER A 344 21.52 -11.55 19.38
CA SER A 344 20.38 -10.90 20.02
C SER A 344 19.52 -10.16 19.00
N LEU A 345 18.24 -9.95 19.33
CA LEU A 345 17.32 -9.15 18.52
C LEU A 345 17.78 -7.67 18.41
N SER A 346 18.54 -7.18 19.39
CA SER A 346 19.13 -5.83 19.38
C SER A 346 20.38 -5.68 18.50
N SER A 347 20.84 -6.77 17.87
CA SER A 347 22.03 -6.72 17.01
C SER A 347 21.84 -5.76 15.83
N PRO A 348 22.83 -4.90 15.51
CA PRO A 348 22.81 -4.07 14.31
C PRO A 348 22.62 -4.88 13.03
N ARG A 349 23.08 -6.14 13.02
CA ARG A 349 22.88 -7.05 11.88
C ARG A 349 21.41 -7.43 11.70
N VAL A 350 20.67 -7.63 12.79
CA VAL A 350 19.22 -7.89 12.74
C VAL A 350 18.48 -6.67 12.23
N ALA A 351 18.83 -5.47 12.70
CA ALA A 351 18.25 -4.21 12.21
C ALA A 351 18.50 -4.00 10.70
N GLN A 352 19.70 -4.37 10.23
CA GLN A 352 20.00 -4.35 8.79
C GLN A 352 19.11 -5.32 8.00
N LEU A 353 18.92 -6.56 8.48
CA LEU A 353 18.05 -7.55 7.83
C LEU A 353 16.58 -7.12 7.81
N ASP A 354 16.09 -6.52 8.89
CA ASP A 354 14.73 -5.95 8.95
C ASP A 354 14.52 -4.89 7.86
N LEU A 355 15.51 -4.00 7.68
CA LEU A 355 15.46 -2.98 6.63
C LEU A 355 15.60 -3.56 5.21
N THR A 356 16.59 -4.43 4.97
CA THR A 356 16.86 -4.96 3.62
C THR A 356 15.87 -6.01 3.14
N TYR A 357 14.97 -6.49 4.02
CA TYR A 357 13.76 -7.18 3.60
C TYR A 357 12.92 -6.35 2.63
N HIS A 358 12.92 -5.03 2.80
CA HIS A 358 12.11 -4.10 2.03
C HIS A 358 12.81 -3.46 0.85
N ASP A 359 14.07 -3.80 0.59
CA ASP A 359 14.76 -3.31 -0.60
C ASP A 359 14.06 -3.86 -1.85
N ILE A 360 13.65 -2.97 -2.73
CA ILE A 360 12.90 -3.33 -3.93
C ILE A 360 13.78 -3.95 -5.02
N HIS A 361 15.10 -3.82 -4.93
CA HIS A 361 16.00 -4.33 -5.96
C HIS A 361 16.03 -5.86 -5.98
N ARG A 362 15.66 -6.47 -7.12
CA ARG A 362 15.42 -7.93 -7.24
C ARG A 362 16.62 -8.80 -6.90
N ASP A 363 17.82 -8.33 -7.21
CA ASP A 363 19.05 -9.13 -7.03
C ASP A 363 19.68 -8.99 -5.64
N ARG A 364 19.14 -8.13 -4.77
CA ARG A 364 19.73 -7.86 -3.45
C ARG A 364 18.73 -7.84 -2.29
N GLY A 365 17.50 -7.39 -2.51
CA GLY A 365 16.48 -7.30 -1.46
C GLY A 365 16.05 -8.66 -0.96
N LEU A 366 16.00 -8.84 0.37
CA LEU A 366 15.85 -10.18 0.95
C LEU A 366 14.51 -10.82 0.57
N PHE A 367 13.42 -10.04 0.50
CA PHE A 367 12.13 -10.54 0.03
C PHE A 367 12.24 -11.14 -1.39
N TYR A 368 12.87 -10.42 -2.32
CA TYR A 368 13.02 -10.89 -3.71
C TYR A 368 13.98 -12.07 -3.83
N LEU A 369 15.03 -12.11 -3.02
CA LEU A 369 15.91 -13.28 -2.93
C LEU A 369 15.17 -14.52 -2.42
N MET A 370 14.27 -14.37 -1.44
CA MET A 370 13.39 -15.43 -0.96
C MET A 370 12.40 -15.87 -2.05
N GLN A 371 11.75 -14.92 -2.73
CA GLN A 371 10.83 -15.19 -3.83
C GLN A 371 11.51 -15.98 -4.96
N ASN A 372 12.73 -15.59 -5.36
CA ASN A 372 13.50 -16.27 -6.41
C ASN A 372 13.88 -17.71 -6.05
N ARG A 373 13.97 -18.02 -4.75
CA ARG A 373 14.17 -19.40 -4.23
C ARG A 373 12.86 -20.15 -4.05
N GLY A 374 11.74 -19.59 -4.51
CA GLY A 374 10.42 -20.15 -4.35
C GLY A 374 9.98 -20.21 -2.89
N GLN A 375 10.41 -19.28 -2.03
CA GLN A 375 10.02 -19.20 -0.62
C GLN A 375 8.89 -18.21 -0.34
N MET A 376 8.46 -17.43 -1.34
CA MET A 376 7.32 -16.52 -1.26
C MET A 376 6.30 -16.88 -2.34
N ASP A 377 5.03 -16.90 -1.95
CA ASP A 377 3.93 -17.18 -2.88
C ASP A 377 3.53 -15.93 -3.65
N ARG A 378 2.94 -16.15 -4.82
CA ARG A 378 2.61 -15.09 -5.78
C ARG A 378 1.12 -15.03 -6.08
N VAL A 379 0.65 -13.85 -6.43
CA VAL A 379 -0.70 -13.55 -6.92
C VAL A 379 -0.65 -13.28 -8.41
N VAL A 380 0.40 -12.62 -8.89
CA VAL A 380 0.58 -12.20 -10.29
C VAL A 380 1.91 -12.71 -10.83
N GLY A 381 1.96 -13.02 -12.12
CA GLY A 381 3.20 -13.40 -12.81
C GLY A 381 3.98 -12.19 -13.33
N ASP A 382 5.26 -12.38 -13.64
CA ASP A 382 6.15 -11.28 -14.08
C ASP A 382 5.71 -10.63 -15.38
N LEU A 383 5.11 -11.39 -16.31
CA LEU A 383 4.55 -10.85 -17.55
C LEU A 383 3.46 -9.81 -17.27
N LYS A 384 2.56 -10.10 -16.32
CA LYS A 384 1.46 -9.18 -15.96
C LYS A 384 1.99 -7.94 -15.24
N ILE A 385 2.99 -8.09 -14.37
CA ILE A 385 3.67 -6.95 -13.73
C ILE A 385 4.37 -6.09 -14.79
N PHE A 386 5.05 -6.71 -15.75
CA PHE A 386 5.75 -6.01 -16.82
C PHE A 386 4.77 -5.23 -17.71
N GLU A 387 3.66 -5.84 -18.10
CA GLU A 387 2.60 -5.20 -18.86
C GLU A 387 2.00 -3.99 -18.10
N ALA A 388 1.70 -4.16 -16.81
CA ALA A 388 1.14 -3.11 -15.94
C ALA A 388 2.05 -1.87 -15.77
N LYS A 389 3.33 -1.94 -16.17
CA LYS A 389 4.21 -0.76 -16.23
C LYS A 389 3.81 0.23 -17.32
N SER A 390 3.13 -0.23 -18.36
CA SER A 390 2.83 0.58 -19.56
C SER A 390 1.37 0.57 -19.96
N VAL A 391 0.65 -0.52 -19.68
CA VAL A 391 -0.77 -0.68 -20.00
C VAL A 391 -1.59 -0.37 -18.76
N PRO A 392 -2.54 0.60 -18.80
CA PRO A 392 -3.43 0.88 -17.67
C PRO A 392 -4.48 -0.23 -17.49
N PRO A 393 -5.21 -0.28 -16.35
CA PRO A 393 -6.41 -1.08 -16.22
C PRO A 393 -7.42 -0.75 -17.32
N GLN A 394 -7.90 -1.76 -18.04
CA GLN A 394 -8.77 -1.57 -19.22
C GLN A 394 -10.25 -1.36 -18.87
N THR A 395 -10.60 -1.57 -17.61
CA THR A 395 -11.98 -1.56 -17.08
C THR A 395 -12.34 -0.24 -16.41
N THR A 396 -11.36 0.63 -16.12
CA THR A 396 -11.56 1.90 -15.39
C THR A 396 -11.21 3.10 -16.25
N ARG A 397 -11.43 4.31 -15.73
CA ARG A 397 -11.01 5.55 -16.40
C ARG A 397 -9.50 5.68 -16.60
N ALA A 398 -8.69 4.88 -15.90
CA ALA A 398 -7.25 4.87 -16.10
C ALA A 398 -6.90 4.52 -17.55
N ARG A 399 -7.73 3.72 -18.24
CA ARG A 399 -7.62 3.47 -19.68
C ARG A 399 -7.67 4.75 -20.51
N LEU A 400 -8.67 5.60 -20.25
CA LEU A 400 -8.86 6.88 -20.95
C LEU A 400 -7.64 7.79 -20.74
N ARG A 401 -7.16 7.87 -19.50
CA ARG A 401 -5.98 8.65 -19.12
C ARG A 401 -4.72 8.14 -19.83
N GLY A 402 -4.47 6.83 -19.77
CA GLY A 402 -3.29 6.22 -20.36
C GLY A 402 -3.23 6.37 -21.87
N GLU A 403 -4.35 6.16 -22.57
CA GLU A 403 -4.42 6.33 -24.02
C GLU A 403 -4.23 7.80 -24.43
N PHE A 404 -4.83 8.75 -23.69
CA PHE A 404 -4.61 10.18 -23.90
C PHE A 404 -3.13 10.57 -23.75
N ILE A 405 -2.48 10.15 -22.65
CA ILE A 405 -1.06 10.43 -22.40
C ILE A 405 -0.18 9.82 -23.49
N ARG A 406 -0.45 8.57 -23.87
CA ARG A 406 0.31 7.86 -24.91
C ARG A 406 0.28 8.63 -26.24
N ARG A 407 -0.91 9.01 -26.69
CA ARG A 407 -1.13 9.73 -27.96
C ARG A 407 -0.52 11.11 -27.96
N ALA A 408 -0.71 11.87 -26.88
CA ALA A 408 -0.14 13.20 -26.75
C ALA A 408 1.40 13.16 -26.79
N GLN A 409 2.03 12.16 -26.17
CA GLN A 409 3.48 11.97 -26.22
C GLN A 409 3.98 11.54 -27.61
N GLU A 410 3.29 10.62 -28.29
CA GLU A 410 3.65 10.17 -29.65
C GLU A 410 3.63 11.33 -30.64
N GLN A 411 2.68 12.24 -30.50
CA GLN A 411 2.55 13.42 -31.35
C GLN A 411 3.25 14.68 -30.80
N ARG A 412 3.96 14.57 -29.67
CA ARG A 412 4.70 15.67 -29.02
C ARG A 412 3.83 16.91 -28.73
N ARG A 413 2.60 16.69 -28.27
CA ARG A 413 1.66 17.74 -27.88
C ARG A 413 1.81 18.05 -26.39
N ASP A 414 1.72 19.32 -26.01
CA ASP A 414 1.70 19.72 -24.60
C ASP A 414 0.32 19.45 -23.99
N PHE A 415 0.30 18.88 -22.78
CA PHE A 415 -0.93 18.48 -22.10
C PHE A 415 -0.84 18.65 -20.57
N THR A 416 -2.00 18.65 -19.93
CA THR A 416 -2.13 18.62 -18.46
C THR A 416 -3.17 17.57 -18.09
N VAL A 417 -2.84 16.74 -17.12
CA VAL A 417 -3.70 15.62 -16.67
C VAL A 417 -3.73 15.60 -15.16
N ASP A 418 -4.91 15.31 -14.62
CA ASP A 418 -5.08 14.85 -13.23
C ASP A 418 -5.97 13.59 -13.19
N TRP A 419 -6.46 13.21 -12.01
CA TRP A 419 -7.33 12.04 -11.84
C TRP A 419 -8.64 12.12 -12.66
N VAL A 420 -9.18 13.32 -12.87
CA VAL A 420 -10.49 13.56 -13.52
C VAL A 420 -10.40 14.46 -14.76
N HIS A 421 -9.38 15.29 -14.93
CA HIS A 421 -9.23 16.20 -16.06
C HIS A 421 -8.18 15.70 -17.05
N LEU A 422 -8.54 15.70 -18.34
CA LEU A 422 -7.63 15.53 -19.47
C LEU A 422 -7.66 16.81 -20.30
N LYS A 423 -6.54 17.52 -20.40
CA LYS A 423 -6.45 18.81 -21.08
C LYS A 423 -5.33 18.83 -22.11
N LEU A 424 -5.64 19.26 -23.32
CA LEU A 424 -4.66 19.67 -24.33
C LEU A 424 -4.34 21.15 -24.17
N ASN A 425 -3.05 21.47 -24.09
CA ASN A 425 -2.58 22.86 -23.93
C ASN A 425 -2.35 23.53 -25.30
N ASP A 426 -3.30 23.36 -26.22
CA ASP A 426 -3.31 24.04 -27.52
C ASP A 426 -3.99 25.42 -27.44
N GLN A 427 -4.13 26.13 -28.56
CA GLN A 427 -4.81 27.43 -28.59
C GLN A 427 -6.27 27.37 -28.09
N ALA A 428 -6.94 26.23 -28.26
CA ALA A 428 -8.32 26.02 -27.86
C ALA A 428 -8.48 25.52 -26.40
N GLN A 429 -7.38 25.14 -25.74
CA GLN A 429 -7.32 24.68 -24.34
C GLN A 429 -8.37 23.59 -24.02
N ARG A 430 -8.60 22.67 -24.97
CA ARG A 430 -9.67 21.66 -24.91
C ARG A 430 -9.50 20.76 -23.69
N THR A 431 -10.54 20.66 -22.87
CA THR A 431 -10.54 19.90 -21.60
C THR A 431 -11.73 18.95 -21.53
N VAL A 432 -11.50 17.70 -21.10
CA VAL A 432 -12.53 16.68 -20.86
C VAL A 432 -12.48 16.22 -19.41
N LEU A 433 -13.67 16.11 -18.80
CA LEU A 433 -13.87 15.73 -17.41
C LEU A 433 -14.40 14.28 -17.29
N CYS A 434 -13.60 13.42 -16.67
CA CYS A 434 -13.79 11.98 -16.46
C CYS A 434 -14.18 11.68 -14.99
N LYS A 435 -15.35 12.20 -14.57
CA LYS A 435 -15.87 12.04 -13.19
C LYS A 435 -16.32 10.63 -12.83
N ASP A 436 -16.64 9.79 -13.81
CA ASP A 436 -17.05 8.40 -13.56
C ASP A 436 -15.82 7.49 -13.60
N PRO A 437 -15.34 6.97 -12.46
CA PRO A 437 -14.13 6.15 -12.43
C PRO A 437 -14.32 4.78 -13.07
N PHE A 438 -15.57 4.34 -13.29
CA PHE A 438 -15.90 3.04 -13.89
C PHE A 438 -15.97 3.08 -15.42
N LYS A 439 -15.96 4.27 -16.04
CA LYS A 439 -15.98 4.40 -17.50
C LYS A 439 -14.59 4.26 -18.10
N SER A 440 -14.41 3.27 -18.96
CA SER A 440 -13.18 3.07 -19.72
C SER A 440 -13.31 3.45 -21.21
N VAL A 441 -14.47 3.95 -21.63
CA VAL A 441 -14.79 4.46 -22.97
C VAL A 441 -15.55 5.79 -22.82
N ASP A 442 -15.14 6.82 -23.56
CA ASP A 442 -15.78 8.14 -23.57
C ASP A 442 -15.53 8.83 -24.92
N GLU A 443 -16.59 9.05 -25.70
CA GLU A 443 -16.52 9.69 -27.02
C GLU A 443 -15.85 11.08 -26.99
N ARG A 444 -15.96 11.80 -25.87
CA ARG A 444 -15.36 13.14 -25.72
C ARG A 444 -13.84 13.02 -25.66
N VAL A 445 -13.33 11.98 -25.00
CA VAL A 445 -11.89 11.67 -24.95
C VAL A 445 -11.41 11.18 -26.30
N GLU A 446 -12.18 10.34 -26.99
CA GLU A 446 -11.84 9.87 -28.34
C GLU A 446 -11.75 11.04 -29.33
N LYS A 447 -12.72 11.97 -29.32
CA LYS A 447 -12.68 13.20 -30.12
C LYS A 447 -11.48 14.09 -29.77
N LEU A 448 -11.15 14.20 -28.48
CA LEU A 448 -9.99 14.96 -28.02
C LEU A 448 -8.69 14.36 -28.58
N ILE A 449 -8.56 13.04 -28.56
CA ILE A 449 -7.40 12.29 -29.09
C ILE A 449 -7.33 12.37 -30.61
N ALA A 450 -8.45 12.19 -31.31
CA ALA A 450 -8.51 12.26 -32.77
C ALA A 450 -8.17 13.66 -33.31
N GLY A 451 -8.36 14.71 -32.49
CA GLY A 451 -8.02 16.08 -32.82
C GLY A 451 -6.63 16.54 -32.36
N MET A 452 -5.76 15.64 -31.88
CA MET A 452 -4.35 15.92 -31.60
C MET A 452 -3.54 15.93 -32.88
#